data_AF-A0A949LAR9-F1
#
_entry.id   AF-A0A949LAR9-F1
#
_cell.length_a   1.000
_cell.length_b   1.000
_cell.length_c   1.000
_cell.angle_alpha   90.00
_cell.angle_beta   90.00
_cell.angle_gamma   90.00
#
_symmetry.space_group_name_H-M   'P 1'
#
loop_
_entity.id
_entity.type
_entity.pdbx_description
1 polymer ?
#
loop_
_entity_poly.entity_id
_entity_poly.type
_entity_poly.pdbx_seq_one_letter_code
_entity_poly.pdbx_strand_id
1 'polypeptide(L)'
;PIVRKKGDDTCTGCHGRNGSNESKERQCTICHNKNELPQTPELEGVHAHTFTVGDQSSLNDAQCVSCHVASDMNGEFELNRDLTGFPDKTQSLSPYNTISDFCLRCHNRDHQQNGFEINTSRFDDPLVAVEDAFHFIDQHGLVEGSGTRVYAGLRQNYSYPSVVACTDCHAMHGTNNNKLIIDGSHKGVTQLEESLRKPGHSVSVNDGDYSQLCVLCHQMETILDDGALDTGNGLAGVHAVGSDCRSCHTHGEAVQAGL
;
A
#
# COMPACT_ATOMS: atom_id res chain seq x y z
N PRO A 1 -15.84 6.46 -26.62
CA PRO A 1 -14.74 5.48 -26.44
C PRO A 1 -13.36 6.15 -26.61
N ILE A 2 -12.45 5.95 -25.65
CA ILE A 2 -11.10 6.54 -25.61
C ILE A 2 -10.32 6.35 -26.92
N VAL A 3 -10.43 5.16 -27.53
CA VAL A 3 -9.83 4.80 -28.83
C VAL A 3 -10.27 5.73 -29.96
N ARG A 4 -11.54 6.18 -29.96
CA ARG A 4 -12.06 7.14 -30.96
C ARG A 4 -11.57 8.58 -30.74
N LYS A 5 -11.16 8.93 -29.52
CA LYS A 5 -10.69 10.30 -29.17
C LYS A 5 -9.18 10.44 -29.27
N LYS A 6 -8.44 9.41 -28.91
CA LYS A 6 -6.98 9.43 -28.75
C LYS A 6 -6.24 8.62 -29.83
N GLY A 7 -6.97 7.91 -30.71
CA GLY A 7 -6.42 7.30 -31.92
C GLY A 7 -5.29 6.30 -31.65
N ASP A 8 -4.29 6.28 -32.53
CA ASP A 8 -3.17 5.34 -32.50
C ASP A 8 -2.34 5.38 -31.20
N ASP A 9 -2.34 6.51 -30.50
CA ASP A 9 -1.61 6.65 -29.22
C ASP A 9 -2.19 5.70 -28.15
N THR A 10 -3.49 5.37 -28.19
CA THR A 10 -4.08 4.35 -27.31
C THR A 10 -3.59 2.95 -27.59
N CYS A 11 -3.23 2.66 -28.84
CA CYS A 11 -2.66 1.37 -29.22
C CYS A 11 -1.27 1.23 -28.60
N THR A 12 -0.47 2.31 -28.53
CA THR A 12 0.87 2.28 -27.91
C THR A 12 0.85 2.12 -26.39
N GLY A 13 -0.25 2.45 -25.73
CA GLY A 13 -0.45 2.19 -24.29
C GLY A 13 -0.35 0.71 -23.93
N CYS A 14 -0.96 -0.17 -24.72
CA CYS A 14 -0.87 -1.63 -24.52
C CYS A 14 0.22 -2.28 -25.39
N HIS A 15 0.34 -1.86 -26.65
CA HIS A 15 1.21 -2.51 -27.61
C HIS A 15 2.64 -2.00 -27.64
N GLY A 16 2.98 -0.81 -27.12
CA GLY A 16 4.33 -0.21 -27.13
C GLY A 16 5.40 -0.96 -27.94
N ARG A 17 6.40 -1.55 -27.27
CA ARG A 17 7.45 -2.39 -27.91
C ARG A 17 7.02 -3.84 -28.24
N ASN A 18 5.76 -4.18 -28.08
CA ASN A 18 5.21 -5.52 -28.27
C ASN A 18 4.30 -5.58 -29.51
N GLY A 19 4.92 -5.84 -30.67
CA GLY A 19 4.20 -6.22 -31.90
C GLY A 19 3.79 -5.09 -32.86
N SER A 20 4.19 -3.84 -32.63
CA SER A 20 4.08 -2.76 -33.62
C SER A 20 5.47 -2.34 -34.13
N ASN A 21 5.58 -2.00 -35.42
CA ASN A 21 6.84 -1.71 -36.11
C ASN A 21 7.53 -0.39 -35.70
N GLU A 22 7.13 0.25 -34.59
CA GLU A 22 7.64 1.57 -34.22
C GLU A 22 8.21 1.61 -32.79
N SER A 23 9.41 2.17 -32.69
CA SER A 23 10.24 2.56 -31.55
C SER A 23 9.58 3.37 -30.41
N LYS A 24 8.26 3.40 -30.28
CA LYS A 24 7.55 4.23 -29.31
C LYS A 24 7.47 3.52 -27.95
N GLU A 25 7.74 4.28 -26.89
CA GLU A 25 7.62 3.83 -25.50
C GLU A 25 6.14 3.59 -25.14
N ARG A 26 5.88 2.73 -24.14
CA ARG A 26 4.51 2.50 -23.67
C ARG A 26 3.98 3.78 -23.04
N GLN A 27 2.79 4.21 -23.48
CA GLN A 27 2.12 5.40 -22.94
C GLN A 27 1.06 5.02 -21.90
N CYS A 28 1.47 4.45 -20.77
CA CYS A 28 0.55 3.93 -19.75
C CYS A 28 -0.51 4.95 -19.32
N THR A 29 -0.09 6.17 -19.03
CA THR A 29 -0.92 7.27 -18.50
C THR A 29 -1.95 7.80 -19.49
N ILE A 30 -1.85 7.48 -20.79
CA ILE A 30 -2.88 7.84 -21.77
C ILE A 30 -4.21 7.14 -21.47
N CYS A 31 -4.13 5.91 -20.95
CA CYS A 31 -5.28 5.13 -20.51
C CYS A 31 -5.39 5.21 -18.98
N HIS A 32 -4.29 5.06 -18.26
CA HIS A 32 -4.21 5.06 -16.80
C HIS A 32 -4.15 6.49 -16.26
N ASN A 33 -5.29 7.18 -16.27
CA ASN A 33 -5.44 8.48 -15.63
C ASN A 33 -6.85 8.61 -15.03
N LYS A 34 -6.99 9.60 -14.14
CA LYS A 34 -8.23 9.90 -13.40
C LYS A 34 -9.49 10.10 -14.26
N ASN A 35 -9.34 10.39 -15.56
CA ASN A 35 -10.48 10.67 -16.43
C ASN A 35 -10.95 9.46 -17.24
N GLU A 36 -10.13 8.41 -17.36
CA GLU A 36 -10.32 7.35 -18.36
C GLU A 36 -10.35 5.92 -17.79
N LEU A 37 -9.78 5.69 -16.61
CA LEU A 37 -9.97 4.42 -15.90
C LEU A 37 -11.09 4.50 -14.86
N PRO A 38 -11.78 3.36 -14.62
CA PRO A 38 -12.64 3.22 -13.44
C PRO A 38 -11.79 3.23 -12.16
N GLN A 39 -12.48 3.42 -11.03
CA GLN A 39 -12.04 3.65 -9.65
C GLN A 39 -10.92 2.75 -9.05
N THR A 40 -10.20 1.93 -9.81
CA THR A 40 -9.05 1.14 -9.34
C THR A 40 -8.13 0.71 -10.51
N PRO A 41 -6.79 0.82 -10.40
CA PRO A 41 -6.08 1.51 -9.32
C PRO A 41 -6.28 3.03 -9.47
N GLU A 42 -6.76 3.68 -8.41
CA GLU A 42 -6.88 5.13 -8.41
C GLU A 42 -5.50 5.76 -8.34
N LEU A 43 -5.21 6.64 -9.30
CA LEU A 43 -3.96 7.38 -9.38
C LEU A 43 -4.09 8.79 -8.80
N GLU A 44 -5.13 9.03 -7.99
CA GLU A 44 -5.39 10.34 -7.40
C GLU A 44 -4.44 10.65 -6.26
N GLY A 45 -3.93 11.87 -6.22
CA GLY A 45 -2.94 12.30 -5.22
C GLY A 45 -1.65 12.73 -5.87
N VAL A 46 -0.81 13.41 -5.09
CA VAL A 46 0.45 13.99 -5.57
C VAL A 46 1.65 13.10 -5.27
N HIS A 47 1.58 12.25 -4.24
CA HIS A 47 2.67 11.36 -3.88
C HIS A 47 2.57 10.03 -4.62
N ALA A 48 3.71 9.55 -5.11
CA ALA A 48 3.84 8.27 -5.79
C ALA A 48 5.22 7.63 -5.52
N HIS A 49 5.39 6.37 -5.92
CA HIS A 49 6.70 5.72 -5.93
C HIS A 49 7.55 6.27 -7.10
N THR A 50 8.38 7.29 -6.82
CA THR A 50 9.17 8.02 -7.83
C THR A 50 10.64 7.60 -7.92
N PHE A 51 11.09 6.60 -7.14
CA PHE A 51 12.49 6.10 -7.01
C PHE A 51 13.57 7.18 -6.78
N THR A 52 13.18 8.44 -6.63
CA THR A 52 14.05 9.60 -6.45
C THR A 52 13.69 10.26 -5.13
N VAL A 53 14.66 10.38 -4.23
CA VAL A 53 14.43 10.95 -2.90
C VAL A 53 13.96 12.41 -3.03
N GLY A 54 12.84 12.73 -2.39
CA GLY A 54 12.25 14.07 -2.40
C GLY A 54 11.44 14.42 -3.65
N ASP A 55 11.34 13.50 -4.62
CA ASP A 55 10.48 13.69 -5.78
C ASP A 55 9.02 13.37 -5.43
N GLN A 56 8.17 14.39 -5.44
CA GLN A 56 6.72 14.31 -5.23
C GLN A 56 5.95 14.54 -6.54
N SER A 57 6.58 14.25 -7.68
CA SER A 57 5.91 14.31 -8.98
C SER A 57 4.88 13.20 -9.14
N SER A 58 3.87 13.48 -9.97
CA SER A 58 2.90 12.46 -10.39
C SER A 58 3.58 11.34 -11.19
N LEU A 59 2.99 10.14 -11.15
CA LEU A 59 3.47 9.00 -11.93
C LEU A 59 3.57 9.33 -13.41
N ASN A 60 4.69 8.95 -14.01
CA ASN A 60 4.91 8.94 -15.46
C ASN A 60 5.07 7.52 -15.98
N ASP A 61 5.02 7.38 -17.31
CA ASP A 61 5.07 6.07 -17.98
C ASP A 61 6.34 5.28 -17.66
N ALA A 62 7.49 5.96 -17.50
CA ALA A 62 8.77 5.31 -17.17
C ALA A 62 8.73 4.64 -15.79
N GLN A 63 8.11 5.29 -14.80
CA GLN A 63 7.91 4.73 -13.47
C GLN A 63 6.93 3.55 -13.49
N CYS A 64 5.85 3.63 -14.29
CA CYS A 64 4.90 2.52 -14.43
C CYS A 64 5.59 1.26 -14.99
N VAL A 65 6.40 1.39 -16.05
CA VAL A 65 7.05 0.23 -16.69
C VAL A 65 8.23 -0.33 -15.89
N SER A 66 8.71 0.36 -14.85
CA SER A 66 9.64 -0.24 -13.87
C SER A 66 8.98 -1.42 -13.14
N CYS A 67 7.73 -1.24 -12.72
CA CYS A 67 6.97 -2.24 -11.98
C CYS A 67 6.08 -3.12 -12.87
N HIS A 68 5.73 -2.68 -14.08
CA HIS A 68 4.76 -3.35 -14.96
C HIS A 68 5.33 -3.68 -16.35
N VAL A 69 6.57 -4.19 -16.42
CA VAL A 69 7.26 -4.41 -17.70
C VAL A 69 6.54 -5.42 -18.61
N ALA A 70 5.82 -6.39 -18.05
CA ALA A 70 5.22 -7.50 -18.79
C ALA A 70 3.69 -7.60 -18.69
N SER A 71 3.02 -6.60 -18.09
CA SER A 71 1.55 -6.62 -17.96
C SER A 71 0.87 -6.78 -19.31
N ASP A 72 -0.11 -7.67 -19.36
CA ASP A 72 -0.91 -7.94 -20.56
C ASP A 72 -2.07 -6.93 -20.70
N MET A 73 -2.29 -6.11 -19.66
CA MET A 73 -3.26 -5.03 -19.59
C MET A 73 -4.70 -5.47 -19.94
N ASN A 74 -5.06 -6.72 -19.61
CA ASN A 74 -6.35 -7.30 -19.98
C ASN A 74 -7.53 -6.83 -19.09
N GLY A 75 -7.23 -6.09 -18.01
CA GLY A 75 -8.20 -5.57 -17.04
C GLY A 75 -8.36 -6.40 -15.77
N GLU A 76 -7.75 -7.58 -15.72
CA GLU A 76 -7.59 -8.42 -14.53
C GLU A 76 -6.17 -8.27 -14.00
N PHE A 77 -6.03 -7.97 -12.71
CA PHE A 77 -4.71 -7.86 -12.09
C PHE A 77 -4.24 -9.21 -11.53
N GLU A 78 -3.12 -9.68 -12.05
CA GLU A 78 -2.47 -10.94 -11.69
C GLU A 78 -1.01 -10.66 -11.31
N LEU A 79 -0.66 -10.86 -10.03
CA LEU A 79 0.67 -10.52 -9.47
C LEU A 79 1.84 -10.95 -10.36
N ASN A 80 1.83 -12.20 -10.82
CA ASN A 80 2.95 -12.80 -11.56
C ASN A 80 2.92 -12.53 -13.08
N ARG A 81 1.91 -11.83 -13.57
CA ARG A 81 1.78 -11.39 -14.97
C ARG A 81 1.98 -9.89 -15.09
N ASP A 82 1.37 -9.14 -14.18
CA ASP A 82 1.35 -7.68 -14.27
C ASP A 82 2.51 -7.02 -13.55
N LEU A 83 3.10 -7.64 -12.53
CA LEU A 83 4.30 -7.12 -11.89
C LEU A 83 5.56 -7.67 -12.56
N THR A 84 6.58 -6.81 -12.67
CA THR A 84 7.93 -7.17 -13.06
C THR A 84 8.45 -8.22 -12.09
N GLY A 85 8.83 -9.39 -12.61
CA GLY A 85 9.46 -10.45 -11.82
C GLY A 85 10.88 -10.07 -11.42
N PHE A 86 11.03 -9.50 -10.23
CA PHE A 86 12.31 -9.21 -9.59
C PHE A 86 12.86 -10.44 -8.86
N PRO A 87 14.17 -10.73 -8.98
CA PRO A 87 14.81 -11.87 -8.32
C PRO A 87 14.71 -11.79 -6.79
N ASP A 88 14.61 -12.94 -6.16
CA ASP A 88 14.66 -13.08 -4.70
C ASP A 88 16.10 -12.94 -4.14
N LYS A 89 16.23 -13.09 -2.83
CA LYS A 89 17.53 -13.03 -2.13
C LYS A 89 18.57 -14.04 -2.64
N THR A 90 18.13 -15.12 -3.30
CA THR A 90 19.00 -16.13 -3.92
C THR A 90 19.35 -15.80 -5.37
N GLN A 91 18.94 -14.62 -5.86
CA GLN A 91 19.06 -14.18 -7.25
C GLN A 91 18.23 -15.03 -8.23
N SER A 92 17.21 -15.73 -7.74
CA SER A 92 16.33 -16.57 -8.55
C SER A 92 15.00 -15.86 -8.82
N LEU A 93 14.46 -16.06 -10.03
CA LEU A 93 13.09 -15.62 -10.34
C LEU A 93 12.10 -16.62 -9.73
N SER A 94 11.48 -16.23 -8.63
CA SER A 94 10.39 -16.95 -7.98
C SER A 94 9.08 -16.16 -8.09
N PRO A 95 7.93 -16.84 -8.29
CA PRO A 95 6.63 -16.19 -8.27
C PRO A 95 6.35 -15.49 -6.92
N TYR A 96 5.67 -14.35 -6.98
CA TYR A 96 5.08 -13.68 -5.82
C TYR A 96 3.86 -14.46 -5.34
N ASN A 97 3.82 -14.78 -4.05
CA ASN A 97 2.63 -15.35 -3.39
C ASN A 97 1.71 -14.25 -2.89
N THR A 98 2.27 -13.11 -2.49
CA THR A 98 1.55 -11.94 -2.02
C THR A 98 2.09 -10.66 -2.65
N ILE A 99 1.33 -9.58 -2.59
CA ILE A 99 1.83 -8.26 -2.99
C ILE A 99 2.97 -7.77 -2.08
N SER A 100 2.97 -8.15 -0.79
CA SER A 100 4.06 -7.85 0.12
C SER A 100 5.37 -8.49 -0.36
N ASP A 101 5.35 -9.71 -0.91
CA ASP A 101 6.54 -10.35 -1.48
C ASP A 101 7.20 -9.48 -2.55
N PHE A 102 6.41 -8.76 -3.35
CA PHE A 102 6.90 -7.80 -4.33
C PHE A 102 7.53 -6.58 -3.66
N CYS A 103 6.87 -5.97 -2.67
CA CYS A 103 7.41 -4.82 -1.92
C CYS A 103 8.76 -5.15 -1.27
N LEU A 104 8.88 -6.34 -0.68
CA LEU A 104 10.08 -6.80 0.03
C LEU A 104 11.26 -7.11 -0.91
N ARG A 105 11.06 -7.17 -2.22
CA ARG A 105 12.18 -7.23 -3.19
C ARG A 105 13.06 -5.99 -3.09
N CYS A 106 12.49 -4.83 -2.79
CA CYS A 106 13.21 -3.56 -2.71
C CYS A 106 13.35 -3.07 -1.26
N HIS A 107 12.33 -3.28 -0.44
CA HIS A 107 12.31 -2.81 0.95
C HIS A 107 12.91 -3.84 1.91
N ASN A 108 14.23 -4.02 1.80
CA ASN A 108 15.03 -4.92 2.63
C ASN A 108 16.44 -4.34 2.86
N ARG A 109 17.21 -4.95 3.76
CA ARG A 109 18.54 -4.43 4.17
C ARG A 109 19.68 -4.92 3.29
N ASP A 110 19.64 -6.17 2.84
CA ASP A 110 20.83 -6.89 2.37
C ASP A 110 20.67 -7.56 0.99
N HIS A 111 19.50 -7.46 0.36
CA HIS A 111 19.23 -8.00 -0.97
C HIS A 111 18.25 -7.14 -1.79
N GLN A 112 18.54 -5.84 -1.85
CA GLN A 112 17.75 -4.89 -2.62
C GLN A 112 17.90 -5.16 -4.12
N GLN A 113 16.90 -4.75 -4.90
CA GLN A 113 16.97 -4.89 -6.35
C GLN A 113 17.99 -3.94 -6.96
N ASN A 114 18.81 -4.49 -7.85
CA ASN A 114 19.81 -3.72 -8.59
C ASN A 114 19.12 -2.58 -9.39
N GLY A 115 19.60 -1.36 -9.20
CA GLY A 115 19.05 -0.15 -9.84
C GLY A 115 17.87 0.49 -9.10
N PHE A 116 17.42 -0.10 -7.98
CA PHE A 116 16.36 0.43 -7.12
C PHE A 116 16.80 0.51 -5.65
N GLU A 117 18.10 0.62 -5.42
CA GLU A 117 18.66 0.63 -4.08
C GLU A 117 18.23 1.87 -3.28
N ILE A 118 17.72 1.64 -2.09
CA ILE A 118 17.32 2.67 -1.13
C ILE A 118 18.59 3.11 -0.38
N ASN A 119 19.04 4.32 -0.72
CA ASN A 119 20.20 4.92 -0.05
C ASN A 119 19.78 5.52 1.30
N THR A 120 20.14 4.82 2.38
CA THR A 120 19.96 5.31 3.76
C THR A 120 21.28 5.23 4.52
N SER A 121 21.51 6.22 5.39
CA SER A 121 22.67 6.25 6.29
C SER A 121 22.52 5.35 7.52
N ARG A 122 21.35 4.72 7.71
CA ARG A 122 20.98 4.01 8.94
C ARG A 122 20.53 2.59 8.64
N PHE A 123 21.16 1.61 9.28
CA PHE A 123 20.78 0.20 9.15
C PHE A 123 19.38 -0.08 9.73
N ASP A 124 18.96 0.71 10.72
CA ASP A 124 17.65 0.63 11.36
C ASP A 124 16.58 1.51 10.68
N ASP A 125 16.86 2.04 9.49
CA ASP A 125 15.87 2.82 8.74
C ASP A 125 14.67 1.94 8.37
N PRO A 126 13.43 2.33 8.75
CA PRO A 126 12.23 1.56 8.45
C PRO A 126 12.05 1.20 6.97
N LEU A 127 12.54 2.02 6.03
CA LEU A 127 12.39 1.74 4.59
C LEU A 127 13.16 0.51 4.12
N VAL A 128 14.25 0.16 4.79
CA VAL A 128 15.07 -1.02 4.47
C VAL A 128 14.91 -2.12 5.52
N ALA A 129 14.48 -1.79 6.73
CA ALA A 129 14.26 -2.75 7.81
C ALA A 129 12.88 -3.45 7.77
N VAL A 130 11.98 -3.04 6.87
CA VAL A 130 10.59 -3.52 6.90
C VAL A 130 10.45 -5.01 6.59
N GLU A 131 11.39 -5.65 5.88
CA GLU A 131 11.35 -7.11 5.72
C GLU A 131 11.53 -7.83 7.05
N ASP A 132 12.42 -7.33 7.91
CA ASP A 132 12.61 -7.88 9.24
C ASP A 132 11.32 -7.71 10.05
N ALA A 133 10.72 -6.51 9.97
CA ALA A 133 9.41 -6.23 10.56
C ALA A 133 8.36 -7.21 10.04
N PHE A 134 8.16 -7.30 8.74
CA PHE A 134 7.11 -8.13 8.13
C PHE A 134 7.24 -9.63 8.45
N HIS A 135 8.46 -10.18 8.48
CA HIS A 135 8.65 -11.61 8.72
C HIS A 135 8.74 -11.99 10.20
N PHE A 136 9.36 -11.15 11.03
CA PHE A 136 9.67 -11.49 12.41
C PHE A 136 8.86 -10.72 13.43
N ILE A 137 8.11 -9.72 12.96
CA ILE A 137 7.42 -8.81 13.85
C ILE A 137 6.00 -8.52 13.34
N ASP A 138 5.06 -9.24 13.93
CA ASP A 138 3.62 -9.11 13.74
C ASP A 138 3.16 -9.35 12.28
N GLN A 139 3.22 -10.62 11.85
CA GLN A 139 1.97 -11.24 11.38
C GLN A 139 1.00 -10.96 12.51
N HIS A 140 -0.19 -10.36 12.31
CA HIS A 140 -1.11 -10.35 13.45
C HIS A 140 -1.12 -11.80 13.94
N GLY A 141 -0.65 -12.06 15.16
CA GLY A 141 -0.69 -13.37 15.81
C GLY A 141 0.64 -14.07 16.01
N LEU A 142 1.37 -13.66 17.05
CA LEU A 142 1.49 -14.57 18.19
C LEU A 142 0.74 -13.94 19.37
N VAL A 143 -0.16 -14.69 20.00
CA VAL A 143 -0.78 -14.32 21.27
C VAL A 143 0.29 -14.47 22.36
N GLU A 144 1.19 -13.50 22.49
CA GLU A 144 2.02 -13.36 23.69
C GLU A 144 1.47 -12.23 24.55
N GLY A 145 0.54 -12.63 25.42
CA GLY A 145 -0.22 -11.76 26.31
C GLY A 145 -1.59 -12.38 26.56
N SER A 146 -2.18 -12.20 27.74
CA SER A 146 -3.44 -12.84 28.12
C SER A 146 -4.66 -12.40 27.30
N GLY A 147 -4.51 -11.46 26.36
CA GLY A 147 -5.64 -10.86 25.62
C GLY A 147 -6.62 -10.09 26.51
N THR A 148 -6.23 -9.78 27.75
CA THR A 148 -7.13 -9.22 28.78
C THR A 148 -7.08 -7.70 28.90
N ARG A 149 -6.47 -6.96 27.97
CA ARG A 149 -6.51 -5.50 28.02
C ARG A 149 -7.64 -4.95 27.16
N VAL A 150 -8.35 -4.01 27.76
CA VAL A 150 -9.77 -3.69 27.52
C VAL A 150 -10.00 -2.80 26.28
N TYR A 151 -8.92 -2.38 25.62
CA TYR A 151 -8.92 -1.46 24.48
C TYR A 151 -8.88 -2.15 23.11
N ALA A 152 -8.71 -3.48 23.12
CA ALA A 152 -8.56 -4.32 21.95
C ALA A 152 -9.91 -4.55 21.26
N GLY A 153 -10.05 -4.07 20.04
CA GLY A 153 -11.17 -4.43 19.20
C GLY A 153 -10.82 -4.21 17.73
N LEU A 154 -11.14 -5.21 16.92
CA LEU A 154 -10.93 -5.22 15.49
C LEU A 154 -12.29 -5.22 14.80
N ARG A 155 -12.37 -4.55 13.66
CA ARG A 155 -13.54 -4.63 12.80
C ARG A 155 -13.74 -6.06 12.32
N GLN A 156 -14.99 -6.33 11.94
CA GLN A 156 -15.36 -7.58 11.32
C GLN A 156 -14.40 -7.94 10.16
N ASN A 157 -14.06 -9.23 10.07
CA ASN A 157 -13.07 -9.86 9.17
C ASN A 157 -11.59 -9.64 9.52
N TYR A 158 -11.26 -8.67 10.39
CA TYR A 158 -9.93 -8.61 10.97
C TYR A 158 -9.87 -9.48 12.22
N SER A 159 -8.72 -10.11 12.40
CA SER A 159 -8.43 -10.88 13.59
C SER A 159 -7.00 -10.66 14.00
N TYR A 160 -6.71 -10.78 15.29
CA TYR A 160 -5.35 -10.72 15.78
C TYR A 160 -4.44 -11.79 15.19
N PRO A 161 -4.87 -12.87 14.51
CA PRO A 161 -4.00 -13.72 13.69
C PRO A 161 -3.90 -13.38 12.17
N SER A 162 -4.54 -12.31 11.69
CA SER A 162 -4.54 -11.94 10.26
C SER A 162 -3.20 -11.41 9.75
N VAL A 163 -2.67 -11.85 8.61
CA VAL A 163 -1.58 -11.10 7.96
C VAL A 163 -2.17 -9.87 7.27
N VAL A 164 -1.59 -8.69 7.52
CA VAL A 164 -1.94 -7.45 6.81
C VAL A 164 -0.87 -7.12 5.78
N ALA A 165 -1.31 -6.90 4.55
CA ALA A 165 -0.43 -6.63 3.44
C ALA A 165 0.14 -5.21 3.52
N CYS A 166 1.31 -4.95 2.94
CA CYS A 166 1.86 -3.60 2.87
C CYS A 166 0.85 -2.62 2.26
N THR A 167 0.09 -3.08 1.25
CA THR A 167 -0.91 -2.29 0.54
C THR A 167 -2.20 -2.04 1.31
N ASP A 168 -2.40 -2.66 2.48
CA ASP A 168 -3.54 -2.34 3.32
C ASP A 168 -3.38 -0.97 3.99
N CYS A 169 -2.13 -0.52 4.17
CA CYS A 169 -1.79 0.78 4.75
C CYS A 169 -1.12 1.72 3.73
N HIS A 170 -0.39 1.19 2.76
CA HIS A 170 0.39 1.96 1.80
C HIS A 170 -0.21 1.94 0.39
N ALA A 171 -0.23 3.10 -0.26
CA ALA A 171 -0.65 3.27 -1.63
C ALA A 171 0.57 3.16 -2.57
N MET A 172 0.55 2.20 -3.50
CA MET A 172 1.59 2.10 -4.53
C MET A 172 1.48 3.20 -5.58
N HIS A 173 0.24 3.63 -5.81
CA HIS A 173 -0.14 4.65 -6.77
C HIS A 173 -0.78 5.81 -6.02
N GLY A 174 -0.54 7.04 -6.47
CA GLY A 174 -1.21 8.28 -6.08
C GLY A 174 -1.83 8.32 -4.68
N THR A 175 -1.29 9.14 -3.78
CA THR A 175 -1.95 9.48 -2.52
C THR A 175 -1.68 10.92 -2.11
N ASN A 176 -2.62 11.49 -1.36
CA ASN A 176 -2.46 12.78 -0.73
C ASN A 176 -1.64 12.72 0.57
N ASN A 177 -1.43 11.53 1.14
CA ASN A 177 -0.65 11.36 2.36
C ASN A 177 0.84 11.15 2.09
N ASN A 178 1.68 11.74 2.95
CA ASN A 178 3.11 11.47 2.97
C ASN A 178 3.40 9.99 3.27
N LYS A 179 4.63 9.55 2.96
CA LYS A 179 5.08 8.16 3.16
C LYS A 179 4.21 7.12 2.44
N LEU A 180 3.50 7.57 1.40
CA LEU A 180 2.65 6.75 0.57
C LEU A 180 1.60 5.98 1.38
N ILE A 181 0.99 6.60 2.39
CA ILE A 181 -0.13 6.01 3.14
C ILE A 181 -1.41 6.13 2.31
N ILE A 182 -2.32 5.15 2.36
CA ILE A 182 -3.61 5.25 1.67
C ILE A 182 -4.38 6.50 2.14
N ASP A 183 -5.06 7.19 1.23
CA ASP A 183 -5.91 8.35 1.53
C ASP A 183 -7.40 8.02 1.48
N GLY A 184 -7.73 6.74 1.31
CA GLY A 184 -9.10 6.23 1.35
C GLY A 184 -9.16 4.72 1.55
N SER A 185 -10.20 4.23 2.24
CA SER A 185 -10.38 2.81 2.54
C SER A 185 -10.45 1.91 1.29
N HIS A 186 -10.87 2.42 0.14
CA HIS A 186 -10.94 1.65 -1.11
C HIS A 186 -9.57 1.34 -1.72
N LYS A 187 -8.52 2.10 -1.40
CA LYS A 187 -7.14 1.90 -1.89
C LYS A 187 -6.37 0.82 -1.14
N GLY A 188 -6.87 0.38 0.02
CA GLY A 188 -6.22 -0.62 0.87
C GLY A 188 -7.23 -1.41 1.69
N VAL A 189 -6.86 -1.74 2.93
CA VAL A 189 -7.68 -2.45 3.92
C VAL A 189 -8.51 -3.60 3.33
N THR A 190 -7.83 -4.55 2.69
CA THR A 190 -8.42 -5.59 1.85
C THR A 190 -9.41 -6.51 2.57
N GLN A 191 -9.30 -6.65 3.89
CA GLN A 191 -10.22 -7.44 4.71
C GLN A 191 -11.41 -6.63 5.22
N LEU A 192 -11.38 -5.29 5.14
CA LEU A 192 -12.48 -4.43 5.57
C LEU A 192 -13.76 -4.80 4.80
N GLU A 193 -14.86 -4.91 5.54
CA GLU A 193 -16.18 -5.18 4.97
C GLU A 193 -16.46 -4.24 3.80
N GLU A 194 -16.96 -4.78 2.71
CA GLU A 194 -17.17 -4.04 1.47
C GLU A 194 -18.09 -2.83 1.65
N SER A 195 -19.03 -2.88 2.60
CA SER A 195 -19.93 -1.78 2.95
C SER A 195 -19.21 -0.58 3.58
N LEU A 196 -18.04 -0.77 4.18
CA LEU A 196 -17.15 0.27 4.70
C LEU A 196 -16.00 0.57 3.73
N ARG A 197 -15.56 -0.42 2.96
CA ARG A 197 -14.46 -0.25 2.00
C ARG A 197 -14.89 0.55 0.77
N LYS A 198 -16.06 0.28 0.19
CA LYS A 198 -16.54 0.94 -1.05
C LYS A 198 -16.93 2.42 -0.91
N PRO A 199 -17.52 2.88 0.20
CA PRO A 199 -17.79 4.30 0.37
C PRO A 199 -16.53 5.18 0.36
N GLY A 200 -15.34 4.60 0.55
CA GLY A 200 -14.07 5.31 0.49
C GLY A 200 -13.89 6.26 1.67
N HIS A 201 -13.95 5.74 2.90
CA HIS A 201 -13.66 6.53 4.10
C HIS A 201 -12.29 7.18 3.96
N SER A 202 -12.26 8.50 3.94
CA SER A 202 -11.05 9.26 3.70
C SER A 202 -10.04 9.06 4.82
N VAL A 203 -8.77 9.10 4.47
CA VAL A 203 -7.65 9.06 5.42
C VAL A 203 -6.76 10.25 5.16
N SER A 204 -6.52 11.05 6.19
CA SER A 204 -5.57 12.15 6.18
C SER A 204 -4.63 12.01 7.36
N VAL A 205 -3.31 12.03 7.09
CA VAL A 205 -2.27 11.97 8.12
C VAL A 205 -1.61 13.35 8.22
N ASN A 206 -2.06 14.14 9.19
CA ASN A 206 -1.53 15.48 9.47
C ASN A 206 -0.90 15.50 10.86
N ASP A 207 0.28 16.13 10.97
CA ASP A 207 0.99 16.29 12.25
C ASP A 207 1.18 15.00 13.07
N GLY A 208 1.23 13.86 12.37
CA GLY A 208 1.37 12.54 12.98
C GLY A 208 0.07 11.92 13.49
N ASP A 209 -1.11 12.47 13.20
CA ASP A 209 -2.39 11.83 13.50
C ASP A 209 -2.65 10.66 12.55
N TYR A 210 -2.73 9.45 13.10
CA TYR A 210 -3.03 8.21 12.37
C TYR A 210 -4.43 7.67 12.67
N SER A 211 -5.24 8.38 13.46
CA SER A 211 -6.53 7.88 13.93
C SER A 211 -7.46 7.45 12.79
N GLN A 212 -7.54 8.24 11.71
CA GLN A 212 -8.33 7.93 10.51
C GLN A 212 -7.87 6.67 9.77
N LEU A 213 -6.57 6.36 9.81
CA LEU A 213 -6.04 5.13 9.21
C LEU A 213 -6.34 3.94 10.12
N CYS A 214 -6.00 4.04 11.41
CA CYS A 214 -6.09 2.93 12.35
C CYS A 214 -7.54 2.47 12.55
N VAL A 215 -8.49 3.41 12.60
CA VAL A 215 -9.92 3.11 12.77
C VAL A 215 -10.53 2.34 11.60
N LEU A 216 -9.85 2.25 10.45
CA LEU A 216 -10.29 1.41 9.33
C LEU A 216 -10.28 -0.07 9.69
N CYS A 217 -9.36 -0.50 10.55
CA CYS A 217 -9.24 -1.89 11.00
C CYS A 217 -9.66 -2.07 12.46
N HIS A 218 -9.58 -1.02 13.26
CA HIS A 218 -9.89 -1.06 14.69
C HIS A 218 -11.31 -0.61 15.00
N GLN A 219 -11.92 -1.30 15.96
CA GLN A 219 -13.20 -0.95 16.55
C GLN A 219 -13.27 -1.50 17.98
N MET A 220 -13.08 -0.63 18.98
CA MET A 220 -13.21 -0.99 20.39
C MET A 220 -14.56 -1.68 20.70
N GLU A 221 -14.49 -2.85 21.32
CA GLU A 221 -15.68 -3.56 21.82
C GLU A 221 -16.25 -2.88 23.07
N THR A 222 -15.36 -2.42 23.96
CA THR A 222 -15.71 -1.61 25.13
C THR A 222 -15.29 -0.18 24.88
N ILE A 223 -16.25 0.73 24.81
CA ILE A 223 -16.00 2.16 24.58
C ILE A 223 -15.36 2.76 25.84
N LEU A 224 -14.15 3.31 25.68
CA LEU A 224 -13.39 4.04 26.68
C LEU A 224 -12.77 5.29 26.03
N ASP A 225 -12.50 6.31 26.82
CA ASP A 225 -11.86 7.55 26.36
C ASP A 225 -12.54 8.12 25.10
N ASP A 226 -11.78 8.31 24.02
CA ASP A 226 -12.30 8.82 22.74
C ASP A 226 -12.95 7.73 21.88
N GLY A 227 -13.14 6.51 22.37
CA GLY A 227 -13.61 5.35 21.59
C GLY A 227 -14.94 5.53 20.85
N ALA A 228 -15.78 6.46 21.30
CA ALA A 228 -17.04 6.84 20.64
C ALA A 228 -16.93 8.10 19.76
N LEU A 229 -15.80 8.80 19.77
CA LEU A 229 -15.58 9.97 18.94
C LEU A 229 -15.28 9.55 17.49
N ASP A 230 -15.86 10.30 16.56
CA ASP A 230 -15.52 10.19 15.14
C ASP A 230 -14.08 10.68 14.93
N THR A 231 -13.28 9.88 14.23
CA THR A 231 -11.91 10.23 13.83
C THR A 231 -11.84 11.29 12.73
N GLY A 232 -12.98 11.74 12.22
CA GLY A 232 -13.12 12.71 11.15
C GLY A 232 -13.34 12.09 9.78
N ASN A 233 -13.49 10.76 9.69
CA ASN A 233 -13.84 10.06 8.46
C ASN A 233 -15.16 9.27 8.54
N GLY A 234 -15.98 9.53 9.57
CA GLY A 234 -17.26 8.85 9.79
C GLY A 234 -17.13 7.55 10.57
N LEU A 235 -15.93 7.20 11.04
CA LEU A 235 -15.66 6.01 11.84
C LEU A 235 -15.15 6.37 13.23
N ALA A 236 -15.58 5.57 14.20
CA ALA A 236 -15.14 5.60 15.59
C ALA A 236 -14.62 4.22 16.02
N GLY A 237 -13.95 4.18 17.17
CA GLY A 237 -13.44 2.95 17.78
C GLY A 237 -11.96 2.92 18.13
N VAL A 238 -11.30 4.09 18.25
CA VAL A 238 -9.93 4.23 18.78
C VAL A 238 -9.95 5.08 20.04
N HIS A 239 -9.07 4.77 21.02
CA HIS A 239 -9.12 5.40 22.36
C HIS A 239 -8.53 6.82 22.43
N ALA A 240 -7.84 7.28 21.38
CA ALA A 240 -7.23 8.60 21.32
C ALA A 240 -7.32 9.19 19.90
N VAL A 241 -8.34 10.02 19.64
CA VAL A 241 -8.55 10.66 18.34
C VAL A 241 -7.58 11.84 18.17
N GLY A 242 -7.05 12.08 16.97
CA GLY A 242 -6.11 13.18 16.74
C GLY A 242 -4.68 12.89 17.18
N SER A 243 -4.31 11.62 17.36
CA SER A 243 -3.04 11.22 17.97
C SER A 243 -2.19 10.31 17.08
N ASP A 244 -0.88 10.29 17.35
CA ASP A 244 0.03 9.31 16.75
C ASP A 244 -0.10 7.98 17.48
N CYS A 245 -1.01 7.12 16.99
CA CYS A 245 -1.20 5.80 17.57
C CYS A 245 0.11 5.00 17.64
N ARG A 246 1.07 5.29 16.75
CA ARG A 246 2.34 4.55 16.64
C ARG A 246 3.31 4.81 17.78
N SER A 247 3.09 5.85 18.59
CA SER A 247 3.90 6.08 19.79
C SER A 247 3.69 5.01 20.86
N CYS A 248 2.55 4.31 20.81
CA CYS A 248 2.16 3.28 21.77
C CYS A 248 1.79 1.95 21.10
N HIS A 249 1.51 1.95 19.80
CA HIS A 249 1.07 0.81 19.02
C HIS A 249 1.96 0.63 17.80
N THR A 250 2.87 -0.31 17.85
CA THR A 250 3.71 -0.68 16.71
C THR A 250 3.26 -2.03 16.20
N HIS A 251 2.88 -2.08 14.93
CA HIS A 251 2.86 -3.35 14.22
C HIS A 251 4.30 -3.80 14.08
N GLY A 252 4.61 -4.92 14.73
CA GLY A 252 5.96 -5.43 14.74
C GLY A 252 6.82 -5.01 15.93
N GLU A 253 6.34 -5.25 17.15
CA GLU A 253 7.21 -5.54 18.31
C GLU A 253 7.02 -7.01 18.75
N ALA A 254 8.13 -7.74 18.94
CA ALA A 254 8.10 -9.14 19.38
C ALA A 254 7.57 -9.29 20.83
N VAL A 255 7.44 -8.17 21.54
CA VAL A 255 7.06 -8.10 22.94
C VAL A 255 6.24 -6.85 23.16
N GLN A 256 4.94 -6.89 22.90
CA GLN A 256 4.05 -6.01 23.67
C GLN A 256 3.88 -6.62 25.06
N ALA A 257 4.93 -6.48 25.88
CA ALA A 257 4.81 -6.59 27.33
C ALA A 257 3.97 -5.41 27.81
N GLY A 258 2.66 -5.61 27.82
CA GLY A 258 1.76 -4.74 28.55
C GLY A 258 1.24 -3.52 27.79
N LEU A 259 0.60 -3.80 26.65
CA LEU A 259 -0.75 -3.38 26.25
C LEU A 259 -1.89 -3.78 27.16
#